data_AF-A0A1F8GJB6-F1
#
_entry.id   AF-A0A1F8GJB6-F1
#
_cell.length_a   1.000
_cell.length_b   1.000
_cell.length_c   1.000
_cell.angle_alpha   90.00
_cell.angle_beta   90.00
_cell.angle_gamma   90.00
#
_symmetry.space_group_name_H-M   'P 1'
#
loop_
_entity.id
_entity.type
_entity.pdbx_description
1 polymer ?
#
loop_
_entity_poly.entity_id
_entity_poly.type
_entity_poly.pdbx_seq_one_letter_code
_entity_poly.pdbx_strand_id
1 'polypeptide(L)'
;MWNFLETFKVQDIPSILVNLACNFTRLVLIFIVFWIAYSGVKFFLARDNPVVYGEAKKSLFWSIVGMILVFGVYTVIVSIANFLGYSNLSFVPLVCS
;
A
#
# COMPACT_ATOMS: atom_id res chain seq x y z
N MET A 1 -7.39 -43.03 1.17
CA MET A 1 -6.05 -42.40 1.17
C MET A 1 -5.91 -41.54 -0.08
N TRP A 2 -6.55 -40.36 -0.13
CA TRP A 2 -6.34 -39.25 -1.11
C TRP A 2 -7.17 -37.97 -0.75
N ASN A 3 -7.50 -37.73 0.53
CA ASN A 3 -8.25 -36.53 0.99
C ASN A 3 -7.37 -35.54 1.76
N PHE A 4 -6.04 -35.60 1.59
CA PHE A 4 -5.09 -34.74 2.31
C PHE A 4 -5.01 -33.33 1.71
N LEU A 5 -5.47 -33.15 0.48
CA LEU A 5 -5.41 -31.86 -0.24
C LEU A 5 -6.56 -30.90 0.09
N GLU A 6 -7.60 -31.33 0.83
CA GLU A 6 -8.73 -30.47 1.23
C GLU A 6 -8.52 -29.71 2.56
N THR A 7 -7.42 -29.99 3.26
CA THR A 7 -7.14 -29.45 4.62
C THR A 7 -6.05 -28.40 4.69
N PHE A 8 -5.64 -27.79 3.58
CA PHE A 8 -5.10 -26.45 3.70
C PHE A 8 -6.29 -25.53 4.00
N LYS A 9 -6.44 -25.15 5.27
CA LYS A 9 -7.28 -24.02 5.68
C LYS A 9 -6.74 -22.75 5.01
N VAL A 10 -7.03 -22.57 3.73
CA VAL A 10 -6.72 -21.36 2.94
C VAL A 10 -7.48 -20.15 3.50
N GLN A 11 -8.44 -20.40 4.40
CA GLN A 11 -9.36 -19.44 4.98
C GLN A 11 -8.74 -18.65 6.15
N ASP A 12 -7.78 -19.23 6.89
CA ASP A 12 -7.16 -18.60 8.08
C ASP A 12 -5.92 -17.75 7.74
N ILE A 13 -5.26 -18.07 6.61
CA ILE A 13 -4.09 -17.35 6.08
C ILE A 13 -4.42 -15.88 5.69
N PRO A 14 -5.51 -15.59 4.96
CA PRO A 14 -5.82 -14.21 4.58
C PRO A 14 -6.09 -13.32 5.79
N SER A 15 -6.66 -13.85 6.87
CA SER A 15 -6.99 -13.07 8.08
C SER A 15 -5.74 -12.55 8.80
N ILE A 16 -4.74 -13.42 8.99
CA ILE A 16 -3.45 -13.04 9.61
C ILE A 16 -2.67 -12.09 8.69
N LEU A 17 -2.67 -12.36 7.38
CA LEU A 17 -1.98 -11.55 6.39
C LEU A 17 -2.61 -10.15 6.27
N VAL A 18 -3.93 -10.05 6.33
CA VAL A 18 -4.66 -8.77 6.29
C VAL A 18 -4.35 -7.95 7.53
N ASN A 19 -4.32 -8.54 8.73
CA ASN A 19 -4.00 -7.80 9.94
C ASN A 19 -2.56 -7.25 9.94
N LEU A 20 -1.59 -8.05 9.46
CA LEU A 20 -0.20 -7.62 9.30
C LEU A 20 -0.05 -6.53 8.23
N ALA A 21 -0.71 -6.72 7.08
CA ALA A 21 -0.72 -5.75 6.00
C ALA A 21 -1.36 -4.42 6.44
N CYS A 22 -2.41 -4.48 7.26
CA CYS A 22 -3.13 -3.30 7.77
C CYS A 22 -2.20 -2.38 8.59
N ASN A 23 -1.45 -2.96 9.54
CA ASN A 23 -0.50 -2.19 10.33
C ASN A 23 0.66 -1.64 9.48
N PHE A 24 1.13 -2.42 8.51
CA PHE A 24 2.18 -1.98 7.58
C PHE A 24 1.70 -0.80 6.72
N THR A 25 0.48 -0.84 6.19
CA THR A 25 -0.07 0.24 5.37
C THR A 25 -0.30 1.51 6.14
N ARG A 26 -0.69 1.41 7.41
CA ARG A 26 -0.79 2.58 8.28
C ARG A 26 0.55 3.33 8.38
N LEU A 27 1.66 2.60 8.53
CA LEU A 27 3.00 3.19 8.57
C LEU A 27 3.41 3.77 7.20
N VAL A 28 3.13 3.04 6.12
CA VAL A 28 3.46 3.48 4.76
C VAL A 28 2.68 4.74 4.36
N LEU A 29 1.40 4.85 4.72
CA LEU A 29 0.59 6.04 4.46
C LEU A 29 1.16 7.27 5.16
N ILE A 30 1.53 7.14 6.44
CA ILE A 30 2.19 8.22 7.19
C ILE A 30 3.49 8.63 6.50
N PHE A 31 4.33 7.65 6.11
CA PHE A 31 5.58 7.91 5.43
C PHE A 31 5.39 8.65 4.08
N ILE A 32 4.41 8.22 3.27
CA ILE A 32 4.08 8.86 1.99
C ILE A 32 3.70 10.33 2.20
N VAL A 33 2.89 10.63 3.21
CA VAL A 33 2.49 12.02 3.51
C VAL A 33 3.70 12.89 3.88
N PHE A 34 4.57 12.40 4.75
CA PHE A 34 5.80 13.11 5.12
C PHE A 34 6.71 13.33 3.91
N TRP A 35 6.87 12.31 3.06
CA TRP A 35 7.75 12.38 1.90
C TRP A 35 7.22 13.32 0.81
N ILE A 36 5.90 13.35 0.60
CA ILE A 36 5.25 14.32 -0.30
C ILE A 36 5.42 15.74 0.24
N ALA A 37 5.23 15.97 1.55
CA ALA A 37 5.44 17.28 2.15
C ALA A 37 6.90 17.76 2.01
N TYR A 38 7.87 16.89 2.32
CA TYR A 38 9.30 17.21 2.19
C TYR A 38 9.70 17.50 0.73
N SER A 39 9.29 16.63 -0.20
CA SER A 39 9.58 16.82 -1.63
C SER A 39 8.89 18.05 -2.20
N GLY A 40 7.65 18.33 -1.79
CA GLY A 40 6.91 19.53 -2.18
C GLY A 40 7.61 20.81 -1.74
N VAL A 41 8.05 20.90 -0.48
CA VAL A 41 8.81 22.05 0.02
C VAL A 41 10.13 22.22 -0.73
N LYS A 42 10.88 21.13 -0.95
CA LYS A 42 12.12 21.16 -1.74
C LYS A 42 11.86 21.62 -3.18
N PHE A 43 10.73 21.23 -3.78
CA PHE A 43 10.32 21.63 -5.12
C PHE A 43 10.05 23.14 -5.23
N PHE A 44 9.35 23.72 -4.24
CA PHE A 44 9.07 25.16 -4.21
C PHE A 44 10.31 26.02 -4.00
N LEU A 45 11.31 25.51 -3.27
CA LEU A 45 12.57 26.21 -3.00
C LEU A 45 13.60 26.09 -4.12
N ALA A 46 13.48 25.10 -5.01
CA ALA A 46 14.46 24.80 -6.06
C ALA A 46 14.46 25.74 -7.27
N ARG A 47 13.76 26.90 -7.20
CA ARG A 47 13.40 27.79 -8.33
C ARG A 47 14.50 28.05 -9.37
N ASP A 48 15.77 28.14 -8.95
CA ASP A 48 16.88 28.57 -9.82
C ASP A 48 18.02 27.53 -9.94
N ASN A 49 17.87 26.33 -9.36
CA ASN A 49 18.88 25.27 -9.47
C ASN A 49 18.34 24.09 -10.30
N PRO A 50 18.79 23.91 -11.56
CA PRO A 50 18.28 22.86 -12.45
C PRO A 50 18.54 21.45 -11.91
N VAL A 51 19.59 21.25 -11.11
CA VAL A 51 19.92 19.96 -10.49
C VAL A 51 18.89 19.61 -9.40
N VAL A 52 18.61 20.56 -8.51
CA VAL A 52 17.66 20.37 -7.40
C VAL A 52 16.23 20.21 -7.93
N TYR A 53 15.90 20.91 -9.01
CA TYR A 53 14.62 20.76 -9.70
C TYR A 53 14.43 19.37 -10.31
N GLY A 54 15.45 18.84 -11.01
CA GLY A 54 15.43 17.50 -11.59
C GLY A 54 15.27 16.41 -10.52
N GLU A 55 16.00 16.52 -9.42
CA GLU A 55 15.88 15.61 -8.28
C GLU A 55 14.51 15.69 -7.61
N ALA A 56 13.98 16.90 -7.40
CA ALA A 56 12.69 17.09 -6.75
C ALA A 56 11.54 16.54 -7.61
N LYS A 57 11.57 16.71 -8.95
CA LYS A 57 10.65 16.02 -9.87
C LYS A 57 10.75 14.51 -9.72
N LYS A 58 11.96 13.95 -9.79
CA LYS A 58 12.17 12.51 -9.70
C LYS A 58 11.62 11.95 -8.37
N SER A 59 11.87 12.65 -7.26
CA SER A 59 11.34 12.27 -5.94
C SER A 59 9.81 12.32 -5.88
N LEU A 60 9.20 13.36 -6.45
CA LEU A 60 7.73 13.47 -6.58
C LEU A 60 7.13 12.32 -7.41
N PHE A 61 7.74 12.00 -8.56
CA PHE A 61 7.31 10.86 -9.38
C PHE A 61 7.40 9.53 -8.62
N TRP A 62 8.51 9.29 -7.90
CA TRP A 62 8.65 8.09 -7.07
C TRP A 62 7.63 8.02 -5.93
N SER A 63 7.22 9.17 -5.38
CA SER A 63 6.16 9.23 -4.37
C SER A 63 4.81 8.79 -4.93
N ILE A 64 4.48 9.26 -6.14
CA ILE A 64 3.24 8.89 -6.85
C ILE A 64 3.25 7.40 -7.22
N VAL A 65 4.38 6.90 -7.74
CA VAL A 65 4.55 5.47 -8.07
C VAL A 65 4.39 4.61 -6.82
N GLY A 66 5.00 4.99 -5.69
CA GLY A 66 4.85 4.29 -4.42
C GLY A 66 3.40 4.23 -3.95
N MET A 67 2.67 5.34 -4.08
CA MET A 67 1.24 5.39 -3.75
C MET A 67 0.43 4.41 -4.62
N ILE A 68 0.61 4.44 -5.94
CA ILE A 68 -0.09 3.54 -6.88
C ILE A 68 0.21 2.07 -6.57
N LEU A 69 1.47 1.72 -6.28
CA LEU A 69 1.85 0.35 -5.94
C LEU A 69 1.14 -0.14 -4.69
N VAL A 70 1.10 0.66 -3.62
CA VAL A 70 0.41 0.29 -2.39
C VAL A 70 -1.08 0.06 -2.66
N PHE A 71 -1.76 1.00 -3.34
CA PHE A 71 -3.17 0.82 -3.70
C PHE A 71 -3.42 -0.39 -4.62
N GLY A 72 -2.52 -0.65 -5.57
CA GLY A 72 -2.61 -1.80 -6.46
C GLY A 72 -2.55 -3.13 -5.71
N VAL A 73 -1.59 -3.29 -4.80
CA VAL A 73 -1.48 -4.50 -3.96
C VAL A 73 -2.74 -4.69 -3.11
N TYR A 74 -3.27 -3.61 -2.53
CA TYR A 74 -4.52 -3.68 -1.76
C TYR A 74 -5.72 -4.12 -2.58
N THR A 75 -5.82 -3.63 -3.81
CA THR A 75 -6.89 -4.01 -4.73
C THR A 75 -6.86 -5.51 -5.01
N VAL A 76 -5.66 -6.10 -5.16
CA VAL A 76 -5.49 -7.55 -5.35
C VAL A 76 -5.92 -8.32 -4.09
N ILE A 77 -5.49 -7.89 -2.90
CA ILE A 77 -5.86 -8.53 -1.62
C ILE A 77 -7.39 -8.54 -1.45
N VAL A 78 -8.04 -7.40 -1.66
CA VAL A 78 -9.50 -7.27 -1.54
C VAL A 78 -10.24 -8.11 -2.60
N SER A 79 -9.71 -8.18 -3.82
CA SER A 79 -10.30 -9.01 -4.88
C SER A 79 -10.26 -10.50 -4.53
N ILE A 80 -9.14 -10.99 -4.03
CA ILE A 80 -8.99 -12.39 -3.59
C ILE A 80 -9.88 -12.67 -2.38
N ALA A 81 -9.95 -11.76 -1.42
CA ALA A 81 -10.74 -11.97 -0.21
C ALA A 81 -12.26 -11.95 -0.49
N ASN A 82 -12.74 -11.07 -1.37
CA ASN A 82 -14.12 -11.10 -1.85
C ASN A 82 -14.44 -12.42 -2.57
N PHE A 83 -13.50 -12.93 -3.39
CA PHE A 83 -13.65 -14.23 -4.04
C PHE A 83 -13.76 -15.40 -3.04
N LEU A 84 -13.11 -15.28 -1.88
CA LEU A 84 -13.18 -16.25 -0.79
C LEU A 84 -14.40 -16.06 0.15
N GLY A 85 -15.29 -15.10 -0.14
CA GLY A 85 -16.52 -14.86 0.63
C GLY A 85 -16.39 -13.87 1.79
N TYR A 86 -15.28 -13.13 1.89
CA TYR A 86 -15.11 -12.06 2.88
C TYR A 86 -15.61 -10.73 2.33
N SER A 87 -16.78 -10.27 2.82
CA SER A 87 -17.48 -9.08 2.32
C SER A 87 -17.24 -7.78 3.11
N ASN A 88 -16.50 -7.82 4.23
CA ASN A 88 -16.30 -6.69 5.14
C ASN A 88 -14.92 -6.00 4.96
N LEU A 89 -14.35 -6.01 3.76
CA LEU A 89 -13.03 -5.43 3.51
C LEU A 89 -13.16 -4.07 2.83
N SER A 90 -12.69 -3.02 3.51
CA SER A 90 -12.62 -1.67 2.96
C SER A 90 -11.48 -1.55 1.94
N PHE A 91 -11.69 -0.76 0.88
CA PHE A 91 -10.68 -0.42 -0.14
C PHE A 91 -9.41 0.20 0.47
N VAL A 92 -9.54 0.87 1.61
CA VAL A 92 -8.42 1.36 2.41
C VAL A 92 -8.35 0.57 3.71
N PRO A 93 -7.21 -0.06 4.03
CA PRO A 93 -7.03 -0.87 5.25
C PRO A 93 -6.79 0.03 6.47
N LEU A 94 -7.77 0.87 6.80
CA LEU A 94 -7.72 1.73 7.99
C LEU A 94 -8.48 1.12 9.16
N VAL A 95 -9.33 0.13 8.88
CA VAL A 95 -10.15 -0.61 9.85
C VAL A 95 -9.70 -2.06 9.82
N CYS A 96 -8.93 -2.45 10.83
CA CYS A 96 -8.60 -3.84 11.10
C CYS A 96 -9.48 -4.25 12.30
N SER A 97 -10.58 -4.97 12.05
CA SER A 97 -11.45 -5.55 13.08
C SER A 97 -11.79 -6.99 12.73
#